data_AF-A0A7V3U551-F1
#
_entry.id   AF-A0A7V3U551-F1
#
_cell.length_a   1.000
_cell.length_b   1.000
_cell.length_c   1.000
_cell.angle_alpha   90.00
_cell.angle_beta   90.00
_cell.angle_gamma   90.00
#
_symmetry.space_group_name_H-M   'P 1'
#
loop_
_entity.id
_entity.type
_entity.pdbx_description
1 polymer ?
#
loop_
_entity_poly.entity_id
_entity_poly.type
_entity_poly.pdbx_seq_one_letter_code
_entity_poly.pdbx_strand_id
1 'polypeptide(L)'
;MSKLLKCTCLECGTVSRFPADKIGDRPKCGKCGAWLITGKVAEIDLATLNKAAKNDDVPLVVDFWAPWCGPCRMMAPQFQMAAEKMQPNVRFAKINTEEHPNASQRY
;
A
#
# COMPACT_ATOMS: atom_id res chain seq x y z
N MET A 1 19.87 -10.39 -16.05
CA MET A 1 18.49 -10.66 -15.58
C MET A 1 18.16 -9.60 -14.53
N SER A 2 17.06 -8.88 -14.68
CA SER A 2 16.66 -7.87 -13.69
C SER A 2 16.19 -8.52 -12.40
N LYS A 3 16.46 -7.87 -11.25
CA LYS A 3 16.00 -8.32 -9.93
C LYS A 3 14.47 -8.43 -9.95
N LEU A 4 13.92 -9.52 -9.40
CA LEU A 4 12.49 -9.63 -9.18
C LEU A 4 12.12 -8.90 -7.88
N LEU A 5 11.16 -7.98 -7.96
CA LEU A 5 10.54 -7.33 -6.81
C LEU A 5 9.29 -8.11 -6.41
N LYS A 6 9.04 -8.16 -5.11
CA LYS A 6 7.80 -8.64 -4.49
C LYS A 6 6.96 -7.45 -4.05
N CYS A 7 5.67 -7.52 -4.31
CA CYS A 7 4.68 -6.61 -3.73
C CYS A 7 3.42 -7.38 -3.38
N THR A 8 2.90 -7.13 -2.18
CA THR A 8 1.59 -7.59 -1.75
C THR A 8 0.54 -6.75 -2.46
N CYS A 9 -0.39 -7.41 -3.15
CA CYS A 9 -1.54 -6.75 -3.74
C CYS A 9 -2.44 -6.19 -2.65
N LEU A 10 -2.70 -4.89 -2.68
CA LEU A 10 -3.49 -4.21 -1.64
C LEU A 10 -5.00 -4.49 -1.77
N GLU A 11 -5.44 -5.08 -2.89
CA GLU A 11 -6.84 -5.47 -3.11
C GLU A 11 -7.17 -6.90 -2.65
N CYS A 12 -6.23 -7.85 -2.80
CA CYS A 12 -6.50 -9.27 -2.53
C CYS A 12 -5.48 -9.96 -1.60
N GLY A 13 -4.48 -9.22 -1.12
CA GLY A 13 -3.46 -9.70 -0.18
C GLY A 13 -2.52 -10.78 -0.74
N THR A 14 -2.46 -10.97 -2.07
CA THR A 14 -1.54 -11.94 -2.70
C THR A 14 -0.19 -11.30 -2.99
N VAL A 15 0.90 -11.97 -2.61
CA VAL A 15 2.26 -11.54 -2.95
C VAL A 15 2.51 -11.83 -4.43
N SER A 16 2.63 -10.77 -5.21
CA SER A 16 2.94 -10.82 -6.64
C SER A 16 4.41 -10.49 -6.85
N ARG A 17 4.98 -10.95 -7.97
CA ARG A 17 6.37 -10.70 -8.34
C ARG A 17 6.44 -10.13 -9.75
N PHE A 18 7.35 -9.20 -9.97
CA PHE A 18 7.59 -8.62 -11.29
C PHE A 18 9.05 -8.13 -11.41
N PRO A 19 9.59 -8.02 -12.64
CA PRO A 19 10.93 -7.50 -12.86
C PRO A 19 11.07 -6.03 -12.40
N ALA A 20 12.16 -5.68 -11.73
CA ALA A 20 12.37 -4.33 -11.19
C ALA A 20 12.33 -3.22 -12.25
N ASP A 21 12.83 -3.51 -13.45
CA ASP A 21 12.78 -2.63 -14.62
C ASP A 21 11.35 -2.38 -15.14
N LYS A 22 10.37 -3.17 -14.67
CA LYS A 22 8.94 -3.04 -15.00
C LYS A 22 8.13 -2.33 -13.92
N ILE A 23 8.76 -1.74 -12.90
CA ILE A 23 8.04 -1.04 -11.82
C ILE A 23 7.22 0.15 -12.32
N GLY A 24 7.71 0.87 -13.35
CA GLY A 24 6.99 1.97 -14.01
C GLY A 24 5.88 1.53 -14.96
N ASP A 25 5.86 0.28 -15.40
CA ASP A 25 4.95 -0.27 -16.42
C ASP A 25 3.60 -0.74 -15.83
N ARG A 26 3.22 -0.21 -14.64
CA ARG A 26 1.99 -0.57 -13.91
C ARG A 26 1.78 -2.09 -13.78
N PRO A 27 2.68 -2.79 -13.06
CA PRO A 27 2.60 -4.24 -12.92
C PRO A 27 1.28 -4.64 -12.25
N LYS A 28 0.67 -5.74 -12.74
CA LYS A 28 -0.60 -6.26 -12.25
C LYS A 28 -0.39 -7.43 -11.28
N CYS A 29 -1.34 -7.59 -10.37
CA CYS A 29 -1.44 -8.77 -9.53
C CYS A 29 -1.76 -10.00 -10.39
N GLY A 30 -0.98 -11.06 -10.23
CA GLY A 30 -1.21 -12.32 -10.96
C GLY A 30 -2.48 -13.07 -10.55
N LYS A 31 -3.12 -12.70 -9.43
CA LYS A 31 -4.36 -13.34 -8.94
C LYS A 31 -5.62 -12.56 -9.32
N CYS A 32 -5.70 -11.27 -8.99
CA CYS A 32 -6.92 -10.47 -9.20
C CYS A 32 -6.81 -9.45 -10.34
N GLY A 33 -5.64 -9.28 -10.96
CA GLY A 33 -5.44 -8.34 -12.07
C GLY A 33 -5.32 -6.87 -11.66
N ALA A 34 -5.50 -6.51 -10.39
CA ALA A 34 -5.33 -5.15 -9.88
C ALA A 34 -3.91 -4.64 -10.07
N TRP A 35 -3.74 -3.33 -10.29
CA TRP A 35 -2.42 -2.71 -10.35
C TRP A 35 -1.76 -2.73 -8.98
N LEU A 36 -0.48 -3.13 -8.93
CA LEU A 36 0.29 -3.18 -7.68
C LEU A 36 0.82 -1.79 -7.29
N ILE A 37 1.06 -0.95 -8.30
CA ILE A 37 1.55 0.42 -8.20
C ILE A 37 0.54 1.34 -8.88
N THR A 38 -0.18 2.14 -8.09
CA THR A 38 -1.32 2.97 -8.58
C THR A 38 -1.09 4.46 -8.45
N GLY A 39 -0.13 4.89 -7.62
CA GLY A 39 0.02 6.29 -7.21
C GLY A 39 -1.15 6.80 -6.37
N LYS A 40 -2.00 5.90 -5.86
CA LYS A 40 -3.16 6.21 -5.00
C LYS A 40 -3.00 5.56 -3.64
N VAL A 41 -3.67 6.14 -2.65
CA VAL A 41 -3.74 5.57 -1.31
C VAL A 41 -4.77 4.44 -1.29
N ALA A 42 -4.31 3.20 -1.07
CA ALA A 42 -5.21 2.06 -0.93
C ALA A 42 -5.74 1.95 0.51
N GLU A 43 -7.00 1.58 0.68
CA GLU A 43 -7.54 1.19 1.99
C GLU A 43 -7.24 -0.29 2.23
N ILE A 44 -6.64 -0.63 3.37
CA ILE A 44 -6.22 -2.00 3.66
C ILE A 44 -6.58 -2.42 5.08
N ASP A 45 -6.62 -3.74 5.28
CA ASP A 45 -6.76 -4.36 6.59
C ASP A 45 -5.42 -4.76 7.22
N LEU A 46 -5.45 -5.19 8.48
CA LEU A 46 -4.26 -5.63 9.21
C LEU A 46 -3.61 -6.87 8.59
N ALA A 47 -4.39 -7.76 7.98
CA ALA A 47 -3.85 -8.97 7.34
C ALA A 47 -2.99 -8.62 6.12
N THR A 48 -3.44 -7.67 5.31
CA THR A 48 -2.74 -7.15 4.14
C THR A 48 -1.50 -6.36 4.56
N LEU A 49 -1.61 -5.51 5.57
CA LEU A 49 -0.47 -4.78 6.14
C LEU A 49 0.63 -5.73 6.62
N ASN A 50 0.29 -6.75 7.41
CA ASN A 50 1.27 -7.72 7.92
C ASN A 50 1.98 -8.48 6.80
N LYS A 51 1.25 -8.83 5.73
CA LYS A 51 1.85 -9.46 4.55
C LYS A 51 2.77 -8.50 3.81
N ALA A 52 2.36 -7.26 3.61
CA ALA A 52 3.16 -6.25 2.93
C ALA A 52 4.46 -5.96 3.70
N ALA A 53 4.36 -5.70 5.00
CA ALA A 53 5.51 -5.44 5.87
C ALA A 53 6.54 -6.59 5.87
N LYS A 54 6.10 -7.83 5.67
CA LYS A 54 6.98 -9.01 5.65
C LYS A 54 7.61 -9.29 4.29
N ASN A 55 6.92 -8.97 3.18
CA ASN A 55 7.27 -9.50 1.86
C ASN A 55 7.65 -8.44 0.83
N ASP A 56 7.27 -7.19 1.02
CA ASP A 56 7.36 -6.18 -0.04
C ASP A 56 8.79 -5.65 -0.17
N ASP A 57 9.29 -5.62 -1.41
CA ASP A 57 10.57 -5.00 -1.73
C ASP A 57 10.42 -3.49 -2.00
N VAL A 58 9.20 -3.03 -2.31
CA VAL A 58 8.88 -1.61 -2.54
C VAL A 58 8.36 -1.01 -1.24
N PRO A 59 8.94 0.09 -0.73
CA PRO A 59 8.49 0.74 0.50
C PRO A 59 7.00 1.06 0.49
N LEU A 60 6.34 0.80 1.62
CA LEU A 60 4.93 1.11 1.86
C LEU A 60 4.83 2.08 3.04
N VAL A 61 4.25 3.25 2.78
CA VAL A 61 3.89 4.22 3.83
C VAL A 61 2.42 4.04 4.16
N VAL A 62 2.10 3.95 5.45
CA VAL A 62 0.76 3.63 5.93
C VAL A 62 0.26 4.73 6.86
N ASP A 63 -0.91 5.30 6.53
CA ASP A 63 -1.63 6.24 7.38
C ASP A 63 -2.59 5.48 8.31
N PHE A 64 -2.34 5.55 9.61
CA PHE A 64 -3.20 4.99 10.65
C PHE A 64 -4.18 6.09 11.07
N TRP A 65 -5.42 5.97 10.60
CA TRP A 65 -6.40 7.05 10.69
C TRP A 65 -7.70 6.57 11.35
N ALA A 66 -8.60 7.51 11.63
CA ALA A 66 -9.96 7.23 12.08
C ALA A 66 -10.92 8.30 11.52
N PRO A 67 -12.19 7.95 11.22
CA PRO A 67 -13.13 8.87 10.58
C PRO A 67 -13.50 10.06 11.47
N TRP A 68 -13.46 9.92 12.79
CA TRP A 68 -13.72 11.00 13.75
C TRP A 68 -12.51 11.91 14.00
N CYS A 69 -11.31 11.53 13.56
CA CYS A 69 -10.08 12.29 13.78
C CYS A 69 -10.01 13.49 12.81
N GLY A 70 -10.24 14.70 13.32
CA GLY A 70 -10.17 15.95 12.55
C GLY A 70 -8.84 16.14 11.78
N PRO A 71 -7.68 16.08 12.46
CA PRO A 71 -6.38 16.19 11.80
C PRO A 71 -6.13 15.12 10.71
N CYS A 72 -6.57 13.88 10.94
CA CYS A 72 -6.42 12.79 9.98
C CYS A 72 -7.17 13.10 8.66
N ARG A 73 -8.40 13.59 8.77
CA ARG A 73 -9.19 14.02 7.58
C ARG A 73 -8.53 15.17 6.84
N MET A 74 -7.90 16.11 7.55
CA MET A 74 -7.14 17.20 6.92
C MET A 74 -5.87 16.72 6.22
N MET A 75 -5.24 15.65 6.72
CA MET A 75 -4.02 15.06 6.15
C MET A 75 -4.30 14.26 4.88
N ALA A 76 -5.44 13.56 4.81
CA ALA A 76 -5.83 12.69 3.68
C ALA A 76 -5.53 13.24 2.26
N PRO A 77 -5.89 14.49 1.89
CA PRO A 77 -5.54 15.02 0.57
C PRO A 77 -4.04 15.20 0.36
N GLN A 78 -3.29 15.58 1.40
CA GLN A 78 -1.82 15.71 1.32
C GLN A 78 -1.17 14.33 1.15
N PHE A 79 -1.71 13.31 1.81
CA PHE A 79 -1.26 11.93 1.65
C PHE A 79 -1.46 11.41 0.23
N GLN A 80 -2.63 11.70 -0.36
CA GLN A 80 -2.93 11.35 -1.74
C GLN A 80 -1.98 12.06 -2.73
N MET A 81 -1.68 13.34 -2.51
CA MET A 81 -0.70 14.08 -3.32
C MET A 81 0.72 13.49 -3.19
N ALA A 82 1.10 13.02 -2.00
CA ALA A 82 2.39 12.34 -1.80
C ALA A 82 2.46 11.01 -2.57
N ALA A 83 1.36 10.23 -2.54
CA ALA A 83 1.26 8.97 -3.28
C ALA A 83 1.47 9.15 -4.79
N GLU A 84 0.90 10.21 -5.37
CA GLU A 84 1.04 10.52 -6.79
C GLU A 84 2.48 10.94 -7.13
N LYS A 85 3.11 11.76 -6.29
CA LYS A 85 4.47 12.28 -6.52
C LYS A 85 5.57 11.24 -6.35
N MET A 86 5.38 10.27 -5.45
CA MET A 86 6.43 9.31 -5.08
C MET A 86 6.35 7.97 -5.84
N GLN A 87 5.33 7.80 -6.70
CA GLN A 87 5.27 6.70 -7.65
C GLN A 87 6.49 6.72 -8.61
N PRO A 88 7.05 5.57 -9.02
CA PRO A 88 6.68 4.20 -8.66
C PRO A 88 7.44 3.64 -7.44
N ASN A 89 8.28 4.47 -6.82
CA ASN A 89 9.28 4.02 -5.85
C ASN A 89 8.71 3.80 -4.44
N VAL A 90 7.59 4.43 -4.11
CA VAL A 90 6.91 4.28 -2.82
C VAL A 90 5.42 4.06 -3.03
N ARG A 91 4.84 3.17 -2.23
CA ARG A 91 3.42 2.84 -2.21
C ARG A 91 2.78 3.45 -0.97
N PHE A 92 1.49 3.76 -1.07
CA PHE A 92 0.76 4.42 0.00
C PHE A 92 -0.51 3.63 0.31
N ALA A 93 -0.80 3.47 1.60
CA ALA A 93 -2.03 2.86 2.08
C ALA A 93 -2.54 3.55 3.34
N LYS A 94 -3.81 3.36 3.67
CA LYS A 94 -4.42 3.80 4.93
C LYS A 94 -5.13 2.64 5.60
N ILE A 95 -5.13 2.63 6.93
CA ILE A 95 -5.86 1.66 7.74
C ILE A 95 -6.75 2.40 8.74
N ASN A 96 -8.05 2.12 8.68
CA ASN A 96 -8.99 2.66 9.65
C ASN A 96 -8.81 1.92 10.98
N THR A 97 -8.30 2.62 11.99
CA THR A 97 -8.01 2.08 13.32
C THR A 97 -9.28 1.82 14.14
N GLU A 98 -10.40 2.44 13.77
CA GLU A 98 -11.71 2.14 14.39
C GLU A 98 -12.26 0.80 13.92
N GLU A 99 -12.09 0.48 12.63
CA GLU A 99 -12.49 -0.82 12.06
C GLU A 99 -11.46 -1.93 12.35
N HIS A 100 -10.20 -1.56 12.51
CA HIS A 100 -9.08 -2.47 12.77
C HIS A 100 -8.30 -2.08 14.03
N PRO A 101 -8.89 -2.16 15.23
CA PRO A 101 -8.27 -1.71 16.48
C PRO A 101 -6.96 -2.45 16.81
N ASN A 102 -6.82 -3.69 16.34
CA ASN A 102 -5.61 -4.48 16.50
C ASN A 102 -4.41 -3.91 15.71
N ALA A 103 -4.64 -3.05 14.72
CA ALA A 103 -3.57 -2.41 13.96
C ALA A 103 -2.78 -1.44 14.84
N SER A 104 -3.46 -0.59 15.61
CA SER A 104 -2.87 0.38 16.54
C SER A 104 -2.24 -0.25 17.78
N GLN A 105 -2.60 -1.49 18.10
CA GLN A 105 -1.97 -2.20 19.22
C GLN A 105 -0.62 -2.81 18.83
N ARG A 106 -0.45 -3.11 17.54
CA ARG A 106 0.73 -3.80 17.02
C ARG A 106 1.82 -2.85 16.54
N TYR A 107 1.44 -1.71 15.99
CA TYR A 107 2.31 -0.67 15.43
C TYR A 107 2.15 0.61 16.23
#